data_AF-A0A925C9E2-F1
#
_entry.id   AF-A0A925C9E2-F1
#
_cell.length_a   1.000
_cell.length_b   1.000
_cell.length_c   1.000
_cell.angle_alpha   90.00
_cell.angle_beta   90.00
_cell.angle_gamma   90.00
#
_symmetry.space_group_name_H-M   'P 1'
#
loop_
_entity.id
_entity.type
_entity.pdbx_description
1 polymer ?
#
loop_
_entity_poly.entity_id
_entity_poly.type
_entity_poly.pdbx_seq_one_letter_code
_entity_poly.pdbx_strand_id
1 'polypeptide(L)'
;MIVGDDLLANVTAPNGRIGKIEAAGGDIGASGSPVTIIAKQSDVSIHSIRYISADNIHANITSNHNFTPGTGLDAKIGRIKAETGVITGSITTRGIAGSVTEGAGGVYSTGNFSANIVSDLSIESTLDIGGELFSGTTVRIGALSSGGSVRIGATAGLEGQIVITDAFANGGWFGPITIGTGGSQIVIDPANTAFPPEVDYAQTSAQLGGGAIGVVPFDCHRTDCSPLEEAFIEQPASVPSTIRIRHYGPVTFATGTMPYVITKKLYPCDSDPWAECCETSCSATDISNLFTAALGSNPRDVILTPVSGFTWPDDRTEFCFKPVASGTNALKCSVVSPWNVAVSAYKYRFLVGIPCGSADLVGGDGEVDSADLAAWIQNPIDLNGDGLANDADLALILQAMGESE
;
A
#
# COMPACT_ATOMS: atom_id res chain seq x y z
N MET A 1 16.54 35.45 -11.73
CA MET A 1 16.04 34.85 -12.98
C MET A 1 17.27 34.31 -13.69
N ILE A 2 17.28 33.03 -14.02
CA ILE A 2 18.34 32.38 -14.80
C ILE A 2 17.66 31.84 -16.06
N VAL A 3 18.12 32.27 -17.23
CA VAL A 3 17.60 31.86 -18.55
C VAL A 3 18.80 31.54 -19.44
N GLY A 4 18.80 30.38 -20.07
CA GLY A 4 19.84 29.92 -21.00
C GLY A 4 19.40 28.67 -21.76
N ASP A 5 20.32 28.07 -22.51
CA ASP A 5 20.09 26.79 -23.21
C ASP A 5 20.16 25.65 -22.19
N ASP A 6 21.35 25.43 -21.61
CA ASP A 6 21.56 24.45 -20.52
C ASP A 6 21.92 25.13 -19.19
N LEU A 7 21.54 24.50 -18.08
CA LEU A 7 21.99 24.85 -16.73
C LEU A 7 22.76 23.67 -16.10
N LEU A 8 24.08 23.78 -16.09
CA LEU A 8 24.98 22.74 -15.54
C LEU A 8 25.53 23.08 -14.14
N ALA A 9 25.11 24.22 -13.57
CA ALA A 9 25.61 24.71 -12.29
C ALA A 9 24.54 24.67 -11.21
N ASN A 10 24.98 24.48 -9.96
CA ASN A 10 24.11 24.57 -8.78
C ASN A 10 23.55 25.99 -8.64
N VAL A 11 22.29 26.08 -8.20
CA VAL A 11 21.62 27.35 -7.91
C VAL A 11 21.22 27.37 -6.44
N THR A 12 21.64 28.38 -5.70
CA THR A 12 21.33 28.48 -4.27
C THR A 12 20.88 29.89 -3.91
N ALA A 13 19.73 29.99 -3.26
CA ALA A 13 19.19 31.20 -2.65
C ALA A 13 18.97 30.92 -1.15
N PRO A 14 20.01 31.01 -0.30
CA PRO A 14 19.96 30.49 1.06
C PRO A 14 19.12 31.33 2.03
N ASN A 15 18.80 32.57 1.65
CA ASN A 15 17.93 33.50 2.40
C ASN A 15 16.99 34.23 1.43
N GLY A 16 16.53 33.53 0.39
CA GLY A 16 15.79 34.16 -0.69
C GLY A 16 14.95 33.18 -1.50
N ARG A 17 14.36 33.73 -2.56
CA ARG A 17 13.51 32.99 -3.48
C ARG A 17 14.18 32.85 -4.85
N ILE A 18 13.88 31.74 -5.51
CA ILE A 18 14.17 31.54 -6.92
C ILE A 18 12.89 31.83 -7.69
N GLY A 19 12.85 33.00 -8.34
CA GLY A 19 11.67 33.41 -9.12
C GLY A 19 11.48 32.59 -10.40
N LYS A 20 12.57 32.31 -11.12
CA LYS A 20 12.53 31.59 -12.39
C LYS A 20 13.89 30.98 -12.72
N ILE A 21 13.90 29.70 -13.04
CA ILE A 21 14.98 28.98 -13.74
C ILE A 21 14.36 28.44 -15.03
N GLU A 22 14.96 28.73 -16.17
CA GLU A 22 14.50 28.27 -17.47
C GLU A 22 15.69 27.90 -18.35
N ALA A 23 15.70 26.66 -18.84
CA ALA A 23 16.62 26.12 -19.82
C ALA A 23 15.82 25.87 -21.11
N ALA A 24 15.66 26.91 -21.94
CA ALA A 24 14.71 26.87 -23.05
C ALA A 24 15.26 26.03 -24.21
N GLY A 25 14.69 24.83 -24.42
CA GLY A 25 15.19 23.88 -25.42
C GLY A 25 16.49 23.18 -25.02
N GLY A 26 16.83 23.19 -23.73
CA GLY A 26 17.96 22.47 -23.19
C GLY A 26 17.68 21.94 -21.78
N ASP A 27 18.72 21.45 -21.11
CA ASP A 27 18.59 20.63 -19.91
C ASP A 27 19.03 21.36 -18.64
N ILE A 28 18.43 20.99 -17.51
CA ILE A 28 18.92 21.33 -16.17
C ILE A 28 19.65 20.12 -15.61
N GLY A 29 20.98 20.20 -15.53
CA GLY A 29 21.85 19.10 -15.11
C GLY A 29 21.98 17.97 -16.14
N ALA A 30 22.58 16.85 -15.74
CA ALA A 30 22.76 15.67 -16.60
C ALA A 30 22.42 14.37 -15.84
N SER A 31 22.05 13.30 -16.56
CA SER A 31 21.58 12.00 -16.02
C SER A 31 22.53 11.26 -15.06
N GLY A 32 23.79 11.68 -14.94
CA GLY A 32 24.76 11.17 -13.96
C GLY A 32 25.38 12.26 -13.07
N SER A 33 24.91 13.49 -13.19
CA SER A 33 25.43 14.66 -12.49
C SER A 33 24.29 15.66 -12.27
N PRO A 34 23.35 15.33 -11.37
CA PRO A 34 22.22 16.22 -11.10
C PRO A 34 22.70 17.51 -10.45
N VAL A 35 22.16 18.65 -10.89
CA VAL A 35 22.44 19.94 -10.26
C VAL A 35 21.65 20.09 -8.97
N THR A 36 22.18 20.86 -8.03
CA THR A 36 21.50 21.18 -6.78
C THR A 36 20.81 22.53 -6.89
N ILE A 37 19.50 22.57 -6.65
CA ILE A 37 18.69 23.78 -6.65
C ILE A 37 18.09 23.96 -5.26
N ILE A 38 18.54 24.98 -4.55
CA ILE A 38 18.11 25.24 -3.18
C ILE A 38 17.54 26.66 -3.08
N ALA A 39 16.32 26.78 -2.57
CA ALA A 39 15.80 28.07 -2.11
C ALA A 39 15.27 27.92 -0.68
N LYS A 40 15.63 28.89 0.16
CA LYS A 40 15.20 28.94 1.55
C LYS A 40 14.64 30.34 1.81
N GLN A 41 13.33 30.49 1.71
CA GLN A 41 12.64 31.73 2.04
C GLN A 41 12.01 31.64 3.43
N SER A 42 12.03 32.73 4.20
CA SER A 42 11.46 32.83 5.54
C SER A 42 10.06 33.46 5.58
N ASP A 43 9.50 33.83 4.42
CA ASP A 43 8.22 34.52 4.31
C ASP A 43 7.11 33.51 3.96
N VAL A 44 6.03 33.55 4.74
CA VAL A 44 4.86 32.65 4.71
C VAL A 44 4.06 32.67 3.41
N SER A 45 4.21 33.71 2.58
CA SER A 45 3.20 34.04 1.57
C SER A 45 3.59 33.72 0.12
N ILE A 46 4.79 33.21 -0.14
CA ILE A 46 5.34 33.11 -1.51
C ILE A 46 6.07 31.79 -1.73
N HIS A 47 5.95 31.24 -2.95
CA HIS A 47 6.77 30.13 -3.43
C HIS A 47 8.26 30.44 -3.29
N SER A 48 8.97 29.61 -2.53
CA SER A 48 10.45 29.69 -2.41
C SER A 48 11.11 29.42 -3.76
N ILE A 49 10.52 28.52 -4.54
CA ILE A 49 10.85 28.27 -5.94
C ILE A 49 9.58 28.44 -6.74
N ARG A 50 9.51 29.47 -7.57
CA ARG A 50 8.28 29.80 -8.29
C ARG A 50 8.15 29.02 -9.60
N TYR A 51 9.20 28.96 -10.42
CA TYR A 51 9.17 28.27 -11.71
C TYR A 51 10.52 27.66 -12.08
N ILE A 52 10.51 26.39 -12.46
CA ILE A 52 11.61 25.65 -13.10
C ILE A 52 11.08 25.03 -14.39
N SER A 53 11.75 25.26 -15.52
CA SER A 53 11.40 24.62 -16.80
C SER A 53 12.63 24.28 -17.62
N ALA A 54 12.60 23.11 -18.27
CA ALA A 54 13.64 22.60 -19.16
C ALA A 54 13.07 21.50 -20.07
N ASP A 55 13.84 21.00 -21.01
CA ASP A 55 13.51 19.78 -21.75
C ASP A 55 13.60 18.57 -20.82
N ASN A 56 14.77 18.35 -20.20
CA ASN A 56 14.99 17.40 -19.10
C ASN A 56 15.42 18.11 -17.81
N ILE A 57 15.05 17.54 -16.66
CA ILE A 57 15.47 18.02 -15.35
C ILE A 57 16.15 16.89 -14.58
N HIS A 58 17.46 17.02 -14.41
CA HIS A 58 18.30 16.19 -13.56
C HIS A 58 18.75 17.03 -12.36
N ALA A 59 17.93 17.08 -11.30
CA ALA A 59 18.18 18.00 -10.20
C ALA A 59 17.76 17.46 -8.82
N ASN A 60 18.53 17.87 -7.81
CA ASN A 60 18.17 17.78 -6.41
C ASN A 60 17.59 19.14 -5.99
N ILE A 61 16.26 19.23 -5.97
CA ILE A 61 15.51 20.45 -5.72
C ILE A 61 15.06 20.45 -4.27
N THR A 62 15.41 21.49 -3.52
CA THR A 62 15.00 21.65 -2.13
C THR A 62 14.44 23.04 -1.89
N SER A 63 13.17 23.09 -1.49
CA SER A 63 12.53 24.27 -0.90
C SER A 63 12.16 23.98 0.54
N ASN A 64 13.16 23.70 1.37
CA ASN A 64 13.00 23.36 2.78
C ASN A 64 13.62 24.46 3.65
N HIS A 65 12.76 25.23 4.31
CA HIS A 65 13.13 26.11 5.41
C HIS A 65 13.34 25.27 6.67
N ASN A 66 14.43 25.51 7.42
CA ASN A 66 14.71 24.97 8.76
C ASN A 66 13.42 24.78 9.60
N PHE A 67 12.81 23.60 9.46
CA PHE A 67 11.44 23.41 9.89
C PHE A 67 11.41 23.24 11.39
N THR A 68 10.65 24.11 12.06
CA THR A 68 10.08 23.81 13.37
C THR A 68 8.61 23.47 13.13
N PRO A 69 8.15 22.25 13.47
CA PRO A 69 6.73 21.90 13.42
C PRO A 69 5.84 22.97 14.04
N GLY A 70 4.80 23.41 13.33
CA GLY A 70 3.77 24.33 13.83
C GLY A 70 3.94 25.83 13.54
N THR A 71 5.02 26.30 12.90
CA THR A 71 5.26 27.74 12.70
C THR A 71 4.69 28.35 11.40
N GLY A 72 3.88 27.62 10.64
CA GLY A 72 3.10 28.17 9.51
C GLY A 72 3.87 28.74 8.30
N LEU A 73 5.19 28.51 8.16
CA LEU A 73 5.99 29.06 7.05
C LEU A 73 5.98 28.18 5.80
N ASP A 74 5.13 28.48 4.81
CA ASP A 74 4.89 27.65 3.61
C ASP A 74 5.97 27.80 2.52
N ALA A 75 7.12 27.12 2.70
CA ALA A 75 8.12 26.96 1.64
C ALA A 75 7.60 26.01 0.54
N LYS A 76 6.81 26.57 -0.39
CA LYS A 76 6.19 25.85 -1.51
C LYS A 76 6.99 25.98 -2.80
N ILE A 77 6.81 24.99 -3.68
CA ILE A 77 7.21 25.05 -5.08
C ILE A 77 5.97 25.40 -5.92
N GLY A 78 6.12 26.39 -6.79
CA GLY A 78 5.06 26.80 -7.72
C GLY A 78 4.89 25.82 -8.87
N ARG A 79 5.93 25.72 -9.71
CA ARG A 79 5.94 24.83 -10.87
C ARG A 79 7.31 24.25 -11.19
N ILE A 80 7.33 22.97 -11.51
CA ILE A 80 8.46 22.28 -12.17
C ILE A 80 7.90 21.66 -13.45
N LYS A 81 8.56 21.90 -14.59
CA LYS A 81 8.11 21.42 -15.89
C LYS A 81 9.28 20.87 -16.71
N ALA A 82 9.28 19.56 -16.99
CA ALA A 82 10.05 18.98 -18.07
C ALA A 82 9.18 18.93 -19.33
N GLU A 83 9.54 19.68 -20.38
CA GLU A 83 8.69 19.91 -21.55
C GLU A 83 8.57 18.66 -22.44
N THR A 84 9.70 18.00 -22.68
CA THR A 84 9.81 16.89 -23.62
C THR A 84 10.38 15.63 -22.98
N GLY A 85 10.96 15.77 -21.78
CA GLY A 85 11.88 14.80 -21.22
C GLY A 85 11.52 14.29 -19.83
N VAL A 86 12.56 13.86 -19.11
CA VAL A 86 12.45 13.20 -17.82
C VAL A 86 12.70 14.15 -16.65
N ILE A 87 12.20 13.75 -15.47
CA ILE A 87 12.64 14.32 -14.20
C ILE A 87 13.34 13.22 -13.38
N THR A 88 14.58 13.49 -12.96
CA THR A 88 15.41 12.60 -12.13
C THR A 88 16.06 13.39 -10.98
N GLY A 89 16.46 12.68 -9.93
CA GLY A 89 17.06 13.28 -8.72
C GLY A 89 16.09 13.26 -7.55
N SER A 90 15.83 14.41 -6.94
CA SER A 90 14.93 14.49 -5.79
C SER A 90 14.26 15.85 -5.69
N ILE A 91 13.05 15.89 -5.14
CA ILE A 91 12.30 17.11 -4.83
C ILE A 91 11.91 17.03 -3.35
N THR A 92 12.37 17.97 -2.54
CA THR A 92 11.97 18.10 -1.14
C THR A 92 11.39 19.49 -0.90
N THR A 93 10.13 19.55 -0.48
CA THR A 93 9.38 20.80 -0.31
C THR A 93 8.40 20.68 0.86
N ARG A 94 7.90 21.80 1.38
CA ARG A 94 6.72 21.75 2.23
C ARG A 94 5.45 21.57 1.42
N GLY A 95 5.36 22.09 0.20
CA GLY A 95 4.15 21.92 -0.60
C GLY A 95 4.38 22.19 -2.07
N ILE A 96 3.42 21.77 -2.88
CA ILE A 96 3.38 22.06 -4.31
C ILE A 96 2.06 22.75 -4.57
N ALA A 97 2.09 24.00 -5.03
CA ALA A 97 0.88 24.81 -5.19
C ALA A 97 0.94 25.69 -6.43
N GLY A 98 -0.21 25.88 -7.08
CA GLY A 98 -0.40 26.83 -8.14
C GLY A 98 -0.21 28.26 -7.68
N SER A 99 0.55 29.04 -8.46
CA SER A 99 0.36 30.49 -8.45
C SER A 99 -0.84 30.81 -9.33
N VAL A 100 -1.84 31.50 -8.78
CA VAL A 100 -2.97 32.05 -9.55
C VAL A 100 -2.55 32.91 -10.75
N THR A 101 -1.30 33.38 -10.79
CA THR A 101 -0.77 34.23 -11.86
C THR A 101 0.01 33.49 -12.96
N GLU A 102 0.39 32.22 -12.79
CA GLU A 102 1.32 31.53 -13.71
C GLU A 102 0.74 30.26 -14.36
N GLY A 103 -0.58 30.11 -14.30
CA GLY A 103 -1.30 28.93 -14.80
C GLY A 103 -1.36 27.80 -13.76
N ALA A 104 -1.69 26.59 -14.22
CA ALA A 104 -1.70 25.41 -13.36
C ALA A 104 -0.28 25.18 -12.80
N GLY A 105 -0.11 25.27 -11.48
CA GLY A 105 1.13 24.87 -10.81
C GLY A 105 1.15 23.37 -10.57
N GLY A 106 2.27 22.86 -10.10
CA GLY A 106 2.49 21.42 -10.04
C GLY A 106 3.87 20.98 -10.48
N VAL A 107 4.02 19.68 -10.58
CA VAL A 107 5.19 19.05 -11.20
C VAL A 107 4.69 18.34 -12.45
N TYR A 108 5.28 18.70 -13.59
CA TYR A 108 4.88 18.24 -14.90
C TYR A 108 6.07 17.61 -15.59
N SER A 109 5.89 16.39 -16.09
CA SER A 109 6.86 15.70 -16.95
C SER A 109 6.09 15.07 -18.08
N THR A 110 6.49 15.26 -19.34
CA THR A 110 5.88 14.51 -20.45
C THR A 110 6.48 13.11 -20.59
N GLY A 111 7.73 12.92 -20.14
CA GLY A 111 8.40 11.63 -20.06
C GLY A 111 8.33 10.97 -18.69
N ASN A 112 9.19 9.98 -18.49
CA ASN A 112 9.28 9.18 -17.26
C ASN A 112 9.80 9.98 -16.07
N PHE A 113 9.47 9.50 -14.88
CA PHE A 113 9.80 10.13 -13.61
C PHE A 113 10.57 9.15 -12.71
N SER A 114 11.81 9.51 -12.39
CA SER A 114 12.73 8.73 -11.53
C SER A 114 13.29 9.59 -10.39
N ALA A 115 12.51 10.58 -9.93
CA ALA A 115 12.88 11.43 -8.81
C ALA A 115 12.03 11.11 -7.59
N ASN A 116 12.62 11.06 -6.39
CA ASN A 116 11.82 10.98 -5.18
C ASN A 116 11.20 12.34 -4.87
N ILE A 117 9.90 12.38 -4.57
CA ILE A 117 9.23 13.59 -4.09
C ILE A 117 8.95 13.43 -2.61
N VAL A 118 9.29 14.44 -1.83
CA VAL A 118 8.90 14.59 -0.44
C VAL A 118 8.23 15.95 -0.30
N SER A 119 6.91 15.95 -0.17
CA SER A 119 6.11 17.13 0.16
C SER A 119 5.53 16.94 1.57
N ASP A 120 5.99 17.73 2.54
CA ASP A 120 5.58 17.53 3.94
C ASP A 120 4.15 18.03 4.23
N LEU A 121 3.63 19.02 3.50
CA LEU A 121 2.24 19.48 3.55
C LEU A 121 1.47 19.00 2.31
N SER A 122 0.68 19.89 1.72
CA SER A 122 -0.22 19.62 0.64
C SER A 122 0.45 19.67 -0.74
N ILE A 123 0.01 18.74 -1.60
CA ILE A 123 -0.06 18.99 -3.03
C ILE A 123 -1.43 19.63 -3.30
N GLU A 124 -1.42 20.91 -3.70
CA GLU A 124 -2.60 21.73 -3.96
C GLU A 124 -2.92 21.86 -5.45
N SER A 125 -2.11 21.24 -6.31
CA SER A 125 -2.26 21.26 -7.76
C SER A 125 -1.88 19.91 -8.36
N THR A 126 -1.83 19.78 -9.67
CA THR A 126 -1.60 18.46 -10.29
C THR A 126 -0.11 18.09 -10.30
N LEU A 127 0.21 16.90 -9.79
CA LEU A 127 1.43 16.18 -10.14
C LEU A 127 1.11 15.34 -11.39
N ASP A 128 1.61 15.74 -12.55
CA ASP A 128 1.33 15.10 -13.84
C ASP A 128 2.62 14.50 -14.42
N ILE A 129 2.69 13.19 -14.39
CA ILE A 129 3.80 12.41 -14.94
C ILE A 129 3.25 11.71 -16.18
N GLY A 130 3.63 12.17 -17.37
CA GLY A 130 3.16 11.62 -18.65
C GLY A 130 3.67 10.20 -18.93
N GLY A 131 4.85 9.85 -18.41
CA GLY A 131 5.43 8.52 -18.51
C GLY A 131 5.25 7.65 -17.26
N GLU A 132 6.22 6.78 -17.01
CA GLU A 132 6.24 5.84 -15.88
C GLU A 132 6.77 6.50 -14.60
N LEU A 133 6.20 6.12 -13.45
CA LEU A 133 6.86 6.29 -12.16
C LEU A 133 7.66 5.01 -11.89
N PHE A 134 8.98 5.07 -12.04
CA PHE A 134 9.83 3.88 -11.99
C PHE A 134 9.89 3.19 -10.63
N SER A 135 10.13 1.88 -10.64
CA SER A 135 10.46 1.11 -9.45
C SER A 135 11.57 1.77 -8.62
N GLY A 136 11.44 1.70 -7.29
CA GLY A 136 12.36 2.36 -6.35
C GLY A 136 12.11 3.86 -6.15
N THR A 137 11.17 4.46 -6.89
CA THR A 137 10.77 5.86 -6.71
C THR A 137 9.60 5.97 -5.74
N THR A 138 9.64 6.96 -4.84
CA THR A 138 8.55 7.28 -3.92
C THR A 138 8.12 8.74 -4.05
N VAL A 139 6.82 8.94 -4.22
CA VAL A 139 6.14 10.23 -4.10
C VAL A 139 5.47 10.28 -2.73
N ARG A 140 6.10 10.93 -1.75
CA ARG A 140 5.56 11.14 -0.41
C ARG A 140 4.87 12.49 -0.31
N ILE A 141 3.62 12.49 0.13
CA ILE A 141 2.73 13.65 0.18
C ILE A 141 2.13 13.77 1.57
N GLY A 142 2.25 14.92 2.24
CA GLY A 142 1.63 15.16 3.54
C GLY A 142 0.11 15.26 3.48
N ALA A 143 -0.44 15.89 2.44
CA ALA A 143 -1.87 15.88 2.19
C ALA A 143 -2.13 16.03 0.69
N LEU A 144 -3.17 15.39 0.17
CA LEU A 144 -3.61 15.64 -1.20
C LEU A 144 -4.89 16.47 -1.11
N SER A 145 -4.79 17.78 -1.33
CA SER A 145 -5.94 18.67 -1.15
C SER A 145 -7.01 18.42 -2.21
N SER A 146 -8.22 18.94 -2.02
CA SER A 146 -9.34 18.78 -2.98
C SER A 146 -9.07 19.38 -4.37
N GLY A 147 -8.14 20.33 -4.47
CA GLY A 147 -7.65 20.87 -5.76
C GLY A 147 -6.42 20.13 -6.30
N GLY A 148 -5.77 19.32 -5.48
CA GLY A 148 -4.63 18.49 -5.86
C GLY A 148 -5.05 17.22 -6.60
N SER A 149 -4.17 16.70 -7.44
CA SER A 149 -4.35 15.38 -8.06
C SER A 149 -2.99 14.80 -8.43
N VAL A 150 -2.90 13.48 -8.54
CA VAL A 150 -1.73 12.80 -9.12
C VAL A 150 -2.17 12.08 -10.39
N ARG A 151 -1.45 12.27 -11.48
CA ARG A 151 -1.69 11.62 -12.77
C ARG A 151 -0.41 10.94 -13.22
N ILE A 152 -0.51 9.65 -13.50
CA ILE A 152 0.57 8.84 -14.09
C ILE A 152 0.07 8.36 -15.46
N GLY A 153 0.69 8.84 -16.54
CA GLY A 153 0.27 8.62 -17.91
C GLY A 153 0.80 7.34 -18.55
N ALA A 154 1.68 6.60 -17.87
CA ALA A 154 2.17 5.33 -18.37
C ALA A 154 1.06 4.29 -18.57
N THR A 155 1.05 3.65 -19.74
CA THR A 155 0.21 2.48 -20.01
C THR A 155 0.66 1.26 -19.19
N ALA A 156 1.95 1.16 -18.87
CA ALA A 156 2.50 0.11 -18.00
C ALA A 156 2.09 0.29 -16.52
N GLY A 157 1.57 1.46 -16.15
CA GLY A 157 1.11 1.79 -14.82
C GLY A 157 2.16 2.46 -13.92
N LEU A 158 1.92 2.35 -12.63
CA LEU A 158 2.71 2.75 -11.48
C LEU A 158 3.63 1.60 -11.05
N GLU A 159 4.93 1.67 -11.31
CA GLU A 159 5.92 0.73 -10.73
C GLU A 159 6.45 1.20 -9.38
N GLY A 160 6.52 2.52 -9.19
CA GLY A 160 6.92 3.20 -7.96
C GLY A 160 5.79 3.24 -6.92
N GLN A 161 5.91 4.15 -5.97
CA GLN A 161 4.96 4.25 -4.86
C GLN A 161 4.49 5.68 -4.65
N ILE A 162 3.22 5.83 -4.33
CA ILE A 162 2.65 7.10 -3.84
C ILE A 162 2.23 6.87 -2.39
N VAL A 163 2.81 7.65 -1.49
CA VAL A 163 2.57 7.53 -0.05
C VAL A 163 1.98 8.83 0.44
N ILE A 164 0.75 8.78 0.92
CA ILE A 164 0.07 9.92 1.52
C ILE A 164 0.17 9.78 3.03
N THR A 165 0.70 10.79 3.73
CA THR A 165 0.99 10.71 5.15
C THR A 165 0.12 11.68 5.93
N ASP A 166 -0.82 11.22 6.75
CA ASP A 166 -1.61 12.09 7.65
C ASP A 166 -0.79 12.66 8.84
N ALA A 167 0.53 12.86 8.65
CA ALA A 167 1.45 13.29 9.69
C ALA A 167 1.15 14.71 10.23
N PHE A 168 0.16 15.40 9.67
CA PHE A 168 -0.31 16.71 10.11
C PHE A 168 -1.79 16.72 10.52
N ALA A 169 -2.28 15.66 11.17
CA ALA A 169 -3.50 15.58 12.00
C ALA A 169 -4.83 16.07 11.39
N ASN A 170 -4.83 16.51 10.13
CA ASN A 170 -5.95 17.01 9.32
C ASN A 170 -5.62 16.83 7.82
N GLY A 171 -4.55 16.08 7.49
CA GLY A 171 -4.03 15.94 6.14
C GLY A 171 -4.70 14.76 5.44
N GLY A 172 -5.91 14.96 4.96
CA GLY A 172 -6.64 13.92 4.24
C GLY A 172 -6.14 13.72 2.80
N TRP A 173 -6.43 12.54 2.27
CA TRP A 173 -6.47 12.31 0.84
C TRP A 173 -7.84 12.79 0.33
N PHE A 174 -7.88 13.87 -0.43
CA PHE A 174 -9.12 14.46 -0.97
C PHE A 174 -9.16 14.54 -2.49
N GLY A 175 -8.00 14.57 -3.15
CA GLY A 175 -7.89 14.64 -4.60
C GLY A 175 -7.72 13.25 -5.25
N PRO A 176 -8.14 13.03 -6.51
CA PRO A 176 -8.00 11.73 -7.14
C PRO A 176 -6.54 11.41 -7.52
N ILE A 177 -6.22 10.13 -7.56
CA ILE A 177 -5.03 9.58 -8.21
C ILE A 177 -5.46 8.81 -9.46
N THR A 178 -4.93 9.18 -10.62
CA THR A 178 -5.24 8.56 -11.91
C THR A 178 -4.00 7.89 -12.48
N ILE A 179 -4.15 6.64 -12.90
CA ILE A 179 -3.09 5.84 -13.54
C ILE A 179 -3.56 5.42 -14.94
N GLY A 180 -2.70 5.60 -15.93
CA GLY A 180 -2.98 5.36 -17.34
C GLY A 180 -3.50 6.58 -18.11
N THR A 181 -3.76 6.38 -19.39
CA THR A 181 -4.28 7.42 -20.31
C THR A 181 -5.55 6.96 -21.01
N GLY A 182 -6.47 7.90 -21.27
CA GLY A 182 -7.65 7.65 -22.09
C GLY A 182 -8.67 6.72 -21.43
N GLY A 183 -9.29 5.83 -22.21
CA GLY A 183 -10.41 4.99 -21.76
C GLY A 183 -10.05 3.85 -20.80
N SER A 184 -8.76 3.62 -20.52
CA SER A 184 -8.27 2.54 -19.63
C SER A 184 -7.73 3.06 -18.30
N GLN A 185 -8.15 4.26 -17.89
CA GLN A 185 -7.68 4.89 -16.66
C GLN A 185 -8.20 4.17 -15.41
N ILE A 186 -7.30 3.91 -14.47
CA ILE A 186 -7.64 3.54 -13.09
C ILE A 186 -7.68 4.84 -12.30
N VAL A 187 -8.84 5.14 -11.71
CA VAL A 187 -9.02 6.30 -10.83
C VAL A 187 -9.25 5.80 -9.42
N ILE A 188 -8.34 6.12 -8.52
CA ILE A 188 -8.51 5.90 -7.08
C ILE A 188 -8.84 7.26 -6.48
N ASP A 189 -10.11 7.40 -6.10
CA ASP A 189 -10.67 8.65 -5.58
C ASP A 189 -11.27 8.40 -4.19
N PRO A 190 -10.70 9.00 -3.13
CA PRO A 190 -11.21 8.85 -1.76
C PRO A 190 -12.65 9.37 -1.63
N ALA A 191 -13.06 10.38 -2.41
CA ALA A 191 -14.41 10.91 -2.37
C ALA A 191 -15.46 9.96 -2.98
N ASN A 192 -15.01 8.96 -3.75
CA ASN A 192 -15.85 7.93 -4.34
C ASN A 192 -15.92 6.64 -3.50
N THR A 193 -15.19 6.59 -2.37
CA THR A 193 -15.26 5.45 -1.45
C THR A 193 -16.36 5.70 -0.43
N ALA A 194 -17.29 4.76 -0.30
CA ALA A 194 -18.32 4.77 0.74
C ALA A 194 -17.73 4.57 2.17
N PHE A 195 -16.40 4.49 2.29
CA PHE A 195 -15.67 4.11 3.50
C PHE A 195 -14.45 5.02 3.77
N PRO A 196 -14.63 6.30 4.15
CA PRO A 196 -13.57 7.00 4.89
C PRO A 196 -13.53 6.45 6.33
N PRO A 197 -12.36 6.14 6.94
CA PRO A 197 -11.00 6.59 6.62
C PRO A 197 -10.02 5.52 6.10
N GLU A 198 -10.45 4.30 5.82
CA GLU A 198 -9.59 3.22 5.32
C GLU A 198 -9.53 3.30 3.79
N VAL A 199 -8.38 3.70 3.24
CA VAL A 199 -8.23 3.73 1.77
C VAL A 199 -7.93 2.34 1.24
N ASP A 200 -8.96 1.50 1.29
CA ASP A 200 -8.99 0.21 0.62
C ASP A 200 -9.46 0.42 -0.83
N TYR A 201 -8.59 0.10 -1.78
CA TYR A 201 -8.96 0.00 -3.19
C TYR A 201 -8.85 -1.43 -3.69
N ALA A 202 -9.75 -1.81 -4.61
CA ALA A 202 -9.90 -3.19 -5.06
C ALA A 202 -8.81 -3.64 -6.06
N GLN A 203 -8.21 -2.70 -6.77
CA GLN A 203 -7.19 -2.99 -7.79
C GLN A 203 -5.96 -3.62 -7.14
N THR A 204 -5.48 -4.74 -7.69
CA THR A 204 -4.22 -5.39 -7.29
C THR A 204 -3.00 -4.55 -7.66
N SER A 205 -1.86 -4.76 -6.99
CA SER A 205 -0.62 -4.05 -7.40
C SER A 205 -0.24 -4.37 -8.85
N ALA A 206 -0.52 -5.58 -9.34
CA ALA A 206 -0.28 -5.95 -10.74
C ALA A 206 -1.11 -5.11 -11.72
N GLN A 207 -2.39 -4.86 -11.41
CA GLN A 207 -3.24 -3.97 -12.22
C GLN A 207 -2.75 -2.52 -12.20
N LEU A 208 -2.09 -2.11 -11.12
CA LEU A 208 -1.48 -0.80 -11.03
C LEU A 208 -0.12 -0.72 -11.74
N GLY A 209 0.51 -1.81 -12.21
CA GLY A 209 1.88 -1.78 -12.78
C GLY A 209 2.99 -2.23 -11.82
N GLY A 210 2.63 -2.85 -10.68
CA GLY A 210 3.54 -3.43 -9.68
C GLY A 210 3.77 -2.56 -8.44
N GLY A 211 3.48 -1.27 -8.55
CA GLY A 211 3.54 -0.25 -7.50
C GLY A 211 2.35 -0.28 -6.54
N ALA A 212 2.24 0.75 -5.70
CA ALA A 212 1.08 0.94 -4.82
C ALA A 212 0.86 2.40 -4.46
N ILE A 213 -0.36 2.66 -4.03
CA ILE A 213 -0.73 3.89 -3.35
C ILE A 213 -1.07 3.51 -1.91
N GLY A 214 -0.59 4.26 -0.93
CA GLY A 214 -0.90 3.96 0.47
C GLY A 214 -1.04 5.20 1.32
N VAL A 215 -1.97 5.15 2.27
CA VAL A 215 -2.11 6.16 3.32
C VAL A 215 -1.42 5.66 4.59
N VAL A 216 -0.62 6.50 5.23
CA VAL A 216 -0.01 6.21 6.52
C VAL A 216 -0.98 6.61 7.64
N PRO A 217 -1.24 5.74 8.64
CA PRO A 217 -0.61 4.43 8.84
C PRO A 217 -1.12 3.37 7.84
N PHE A 218 -0.22 2.54 7.30
CA PHE A 218 -0.58 1.58 6.24
C PHE A 218 -1.49 0.47 6.73
N ASP A 219 -2.49 0.12 5.94
CA ASP A 219 -3.26 -1.12 6.05
C ASP A 219 -2.64 -2.25 5.19
N CYS A 220 -3.16 -3.47 5.33
CA CYS A 220 -2.92 -4.56 4.41
C CYS A 220 -3.67 -4.36 3.09
N HIS A 221 -3.01 -4.72 2.00
CA HIS A 221 -3.59 -4.73 0.67
C HIS A 221 -4.32 -6.06 0.45
N ARG A 222 -5.57 -6.14 0.93
CA ARG A 222 -6.38 -7.37 1.04
C ARG A 222 -6.32 -8.29 -0.20
N THR A 223 -6.42 -7.72 -1.40
CA THR A 223 -6.44 -8.43 -2.69
C THR A 223 -5.07 -8.94 -3.17
N ASP A 224 -3.99 -8.53 -2.51
CA ASP A 224 -2.61 -8.87 -2.86
C ASP A 224 -1.94 -9.79 -1.83
N CYS A 225 -2.61 -10.05 -0.71
CA CYS A 225 -2.19 -11.03 0.28
C CYS A 225 -2.24 -12.46 -0.28
N SER A 226 -1.50 -13.37 0.35
CA SER A 226 -1.60 -14.79 0.07
C SER A 226 -1.53 -15.58 1.38
N PRO A 227 -2.60 -16.29 1.79
CA PRO A 227 -3.95 -16.32 1.20
C PRO A 227 -4.61 -14.95 1.03
N LEU A 228 -5.67 -14.87 0.22
CA LEU A 228 -6.45 -13.64 0.16
C LEU A 228 -7.07 -13.36 1.53
N GLU A 229 -7.27 -12.07 1.84
CA GLU A 229 -8.02 -11.70 3.04
C GLU A 229 -9.43 -12.27 2.97
N GLU A 230 -9.90 -12.84 4.09
CA GLU A 230 -11.17 -13.55 4.22
C GLU A 230 -11.31 -14.77 3.29
N ALA A 231 -10.19 -15.31 2.80
CA ALA A 231 -10.21 -16.56 2.04
C ALA A 231 -10.68 -17.73 2.92
N PHE A 232 -11.35 -18.69 2.27
CA PHE A 232 -11.61 -20.01 2.81
C PHE A 232 -10.76 -21.03 2.07
N ILE A 233 -9.93 -21.79 2.79
CA ILE A 233 -9.06 -22.83 2.24
C ILE A 233 -9.57 -24.18 2.70
N GLU A 234 -10.22 -24.89 1.78
CA GLU A 234 -10.95 -26.13 2.07
C GLU A 234 -10.04 -27.25 2.58
N GLN A 235 -8.79 -27.27 2.12
CA GLN A 235 -7.84 -28.33 2.41
C GLN A 235 -6.60 -27.77 3.10
N PRO A 236 -6.24 -28.27 4.29
CA PRO A 236 -5.03 -27.86 5.01
C PRO A 236 -3.75 -27.98 4.17
N ALA A 237 -3.67 -29.00 3.31
CA ALA A 237 -2.55 -29.21 2.37
C ALA A 237 -2.46 -28.12 1.28
N SER A 238 -3.56 -27.43 0.98
CA SER A 238 -3.63 -26.33 0.02
C SER A 238 -3.24 -24.98 0.64
N VAL A 239 -3.05 -24.91 1.97
CA VAL A 239 -2.55 -23.69 2.60
C VAL A 239 -1.11 -23.44 2.15
N PRO A 240 -0.78 -22.24 1.66
CA PRO A 240 0.58 -21.92 1.24
C PRO A 240 1.59 -22.19 2.37
N SER A 241 2.75 -22.73 2.01
CA SER A 241 3.86 -22.98 2.95
C SER A 241 4.33 -21.71 3.69
N THR A 242 3.98 -20.53 3.19
CA THR A 242 4.18 -19.24 3.83
C THR A 242 2.96 -18.36 3.63
N ILE A 243 2.58 -17.62 4.67
CA ILE A 243 1.58 -16.55 4.57
C ILE A 243 2.30 -15.26 4.19
N ARG A 244 1.81 -14.56 3.16
CA ARG A 244 2.30 -13.25 2.72
C ARG A 244 1.24 -12.21 2.98
N ILE A 245 1.50 -11.32 3.93
CA ILE A 245 0.68 -10.14 4.18
C ILE A 245 1.34 -8.96 3.46
N ARG A 246 0.71 -8.48 2.38
CA ARG A 246 1.17 -7.30 1.64
C ARG A 246 0.51 -6.05 2.21
N HIS A 247 1.25 -4.95 2.28
CA HIS A 247 0.76 -3.64 2.72
C HIS A 247 0.66 -2.67 1.55
N TYR A 248 -0.12 -1.60 1.73
CA TYR A 248 -0.20 -0.50 0.78
C TYR A 248 1.11 0.30 0.63
N GLY A 249 2.06 0.14 1.56
CA GLY A 249 3.38 0.74 1.46
C GLY A 249 4.47 -0.03 2.22
N PRO A 250 5.74 0.37 2.07
CA PRO A 250 6.87 -0.33 2.68
C PRO A 250 6.78 -0.39 4.20
N VAL A 251 7.08 -1.55 4.77
CA VAL A 251 7.06 -1.78 6.22
C VAL A 251 8.45 -2.17 6.76
N THR A 252 8.60 -2.11 8.08
CA THR A 252 9.80 -2.53 8.80
C THR A 252 9.45 -2.97 10.21
N PHE A 253 10.26 -3.88 10.76
CA PHE A 253 10.22 -4.35 12.14
C PHE A 253 11.60 -4.90 12.53
N ALA A 254 11.86 -5.09 13.82
CA ALA A 254 13.14 -5.62 14.27
C ALA A 254 13.34 -7.08 13.81
N THR A 255 14.48 -7.38 13.18
CA THR A 255 14.81 -8.74 12.72
C THR A 255 14.77 -9.73 13.88
N GLY A 256 14.21 -10.91 13.64
CA GLY A 256 14.08 -11.97 14.65
C GLY A 256 12.97 -11.75 15.68
N THR A 257 12.12 -10.72 15.48
CA THR A 257 10.93 -10.51 16.30
C THR A 257 9.66 -10.82 15.50
N MET A 258 8.57 -11.13 16.21
CA MET A 258 7.26 -11.38 15.60
C MET A 258 6.45 -10.06 15.57
N PRO A 259 6.15 -9.50 14.38
CA PRO A 259 5.45 -8.23 14.25
C PRO A 259 3.92 -8.35 14.29
N TYR A 260 3.39 -9.56 14.49
CA TYR A 260 1.97 -9.84 14.59
C TYR A 260 1.64 -10.61 15.88
N VAL A 261 0.46 -10.35 16.44
CA VAL A 261 -0.23 -11.31 17.29
C VAL A 261 -1.05 -12.21 16.38
N ILE A 262 -0.75 -13.51 16.41
CA ILE A 262 -1.43 -14.52 15.59
C ILE A 262 -2.29 -15.36 16.51
N THR A 263 -3.59 -15.34 16.27
CA THR A 263 -4.53 -16.16 17.03
C THR A 263 -5.23 -17.15 16.12
N LYS A 264 -5.54 -18.32 16.65
CA LYS A 264 -6.47 -19.27 16.01
C LYS A 264 -7.76 -19.41 16.80
N LYS A 265 -8.88 -19.60 16.11
CA LYS A 265 -10.20 -19.85 16.69
C LYS A 265 -10.90 -20.97 15.89
N LEU A 266 -11.35 -22.00 16.59
CA LEU A 266 -12.20 -23.05 16.02
C LEU A 266 -13.61 -22.49 15.79
N TYR A 267 -14.16 -22.70 14.60
CA TYR A 267 -15.52 -22.29 14.25
C TYR A 267 -16.46 -23.48 14.14
N PRO A 268 -17.56 -23.51 14.92
CA PRO A 268 -18.62 -24.49 14.71
C PRO A 268 -19.34 -24.21 13.39
N CYS A 269 -19.91 -25.26 12.80
CA CYS A 269 -20.47 -25.17 11.46
C CYS A 269 -21.65 -24.21 11.30
N ASP A 270 -22.43 -24.04 12.36
CA ASP A 270 -23.67 -23.24 12.33
C ASP A 270 -23.45 -21.75 12.57
N SER A 271 -22.19 -21.33 12.73
CA SER A 271 -21.85 -19.93 12.97
C SER A 271 -21.36 -19.25 11.70
N ASP A 272 -21.81 -18.02 11.47
CA ASP A 272 -21.18 -17.14 10.47
C ASP A 272 -19.74 -16.90 10.93
N PRO A 273 -18.74 -17.43 10.20
CA PRO A 273 -17.35 -17.35 10.63
C PRO A 273 -16.82 -15.92 10.66
N TRP A 274 -17.57 -14.97 10.09
CA TRP A 274 -17.20 -13.57 10.01
C TRP A 274 -17.99 -12.67 10.96
N ALA A 275 -19.09 -13.18 11.56
CA ALA A 275 -19.98 -12.38 12.42
C ALA A 275 -19.42 -12.07 13.82
N GLU A 276 -18.60 -12.96 14.40
CA GLU A 276 -18.00 -12.74 15.73
C GLU A 276 -16.48 -12.54 15.64
N CYS A 277 -16.14 -11.27 15.38
CA CYS A 277 -14.79 -10.72 15.29
C CYS A 277 -13.80 -11.18 16.37
N CYS A 278 -12.52 -11.17 16.01
CA CYS A 278 -11.32 -11.34 16.86
C CYS A 278 -11.23 -10.36 18.07
N GLU A 279 -12.29 -9.65 18.49
CA GLU A 279 -12.18 -8.47 19.32
C GLU A 279 -12.13 -8.74 20.82
N THR A 280 -12.92 -9.66 21.39
CA THR A 280 -12.92 -9.78 22.86
C THR A 280 -13.55 -11.04 23.48
N SER A 281 -14.33 -11.87 22.75
CA SER A 281 -15.30 -12.74 23.45
C SER A 281 -15.17 -14.27 23.29
N CYS A 282 -14.36 -14.83 22.39
CA CYS A 282 -14.39 -16.29 22.18
C CYS A 282 -12.98 -16.89 22.04
N SER A 283 -12.49 -17.58 23.08
CA SER A 283 -11.50 -18.69 23.11
C SER A 283 -10.31 -18.71 22.14
N ALA A 284 -9.89 -17.58 21.58
CA ALA A 284 -8.80 -17.53 20.61
C ALA A 284 -7.46 -17.87 21.28
N THR A 285 -6.73 -18.82 20.71
CA THR A 285 -5.42 -19.24 21.22
C THR A 285 -4.33 -18.45 20.51
N ASP A 286 -3.49 -17.73 21.25
CA ASP A 286 -2.28 -17.10 20.70
C ASP A 286 -1.28 -18.19 20.30
N ILE A 287 -0.92 -18.18 19.02
CA ILE A 287 0.01 -19.12 18.38
C ILE A 287 1.16 -18.38 17.70
N SER A 288 1.43 -17.12 18.09
CA SER A 288 2.49 -16.29 17.50
C SER A 288 3.87 -16.96 17.54
N ASN A 289 4.13 -17.79 18.55
CA ASN A 289 5.38 -18.54 18.71
C ASN A 289 5.51 -19.74 17.74
N LEU A 290 4.45 -20.10 17.02
CA LEU A 290 4.46 -21.16 16.00
C LEU A 290 4.77 -20.64 14.59
N PHE A 291 5.13 -19.36 14.48
CA PHE A 291 5.52 -18.74 13.23
C PHE A 291 6.85 -18.01 13.39
N THR A 292 7.51 -17.78 12.27
CA THR A 292 8.61 -16.83 12.12
C THR A 292 8.20 -15.74 11.13
N ALA A 293 8.81 -14.56 11.23
CA ALA A 293 8.50 -13.43 10.35
C ALA A 293 9.76 -12.88 9.69
N ALA A 294 9.66 -12.54 8.40
CA ALA A 294 10.69 -11.86 7.64
C ALA A 294 10.08 -10.84 6.67
N LEU A 295 10.85 -9.84 6.28
CA LEU A 295 10.47 -8.99 5.14
C LEU A 295 10.67 -9.78 3.84
N GLY A 296 9.73 -9.63 2.90
CA GLY A 296 9.85 -10.20 1.56
C GLY A 296 10.86 -9.44 0.68
N SER A 297 11.05 -9.92 -0.55
CA SER A 297 11.84 -9.21 -1.57
C SER A 297 11.16 -7.89 -1.99
N ASN A 298 9.82 -7.85 -1.95
CA ASN A 298 9.08 -6.61 -2.00
C ASN A 298 9.01 -6.03 -0.57
N PRO A 299 9.42 -4.77 -0.34
CA PRO A 299 9.48 -4.18 1.00
C PRO A 299 8.10 -3.94 1.64
N ARG A 300 7.01 -4.20 0.91
CA ARG A 300 5.62 -4.16 1.41
C ARG A 300 5.16 -5.49 2.00
N ASP A 301 5.92 -6.56 1.78
CA ASP A 301 5.52 -7.92 2.14
C ASP A 301 6.13 -8.29 3.50
N VAL A 302 5.27 -8.77 4.41
CA VAL A 302 5.71 -9.57 5.56
C VAL A 302 5.40 -11.03 5.27
N ILE A 303 6.44 -11.86 5.29
CA ILE A 303 6.38 -13.30 5.08
C ILE A 303 6.36 -13.97 6.43
N LEU A 304 5.31 -14.72 6.70
CA LEU A 304 5.12 -15.52 7.90
C LEU A 304 5.28 -17.00 7.54
N THR A 305 6.23 -17.68 8.17
CA THR A 305 6.53 -19.08 7.90
C THR A 305 6.24 -19.89 9.16
N PRO A 306 5.33 -20.88 9.11
CA PRO A 306 5.13 -21.80 10.21
C PRO A 306 6.44 -22.48 10.62
N VAL A 307 6.65 -22.67 11.92
CA VAL A 307 7.83 -23.39 12.41
C VAL A 307 7.76 -24.87 12.01
N SER A 308 8.92 -25.54 11.96
CA SER A 308 8.99 -26.97 11.65
C SER A 308 8.09 -27.77 12.61
N GLY A 309 7.26 -28.66 12.05
CA GLY A 309 6.30 -29.48 12.81
C GLY A 309 4.94 -28.82 13.03
N PHE A 310 4.75 -27.56 12.65
CA PHE A 310 3.42 -26.97 12.58
C PHE A 310 2.57 -27.72 11.54
N THR A 311 1.38 -28.13 11.94
CA THR A 311 0.39 -28.78 11.07
C THR A 311 -0.85 -27.89 11.05
N TRP A 312 -1.32 -27.56 9.85
CA TRP A 312 -2.60 -26.88 9.69
C TRP A 312 -3.72 -27.81 10.17
N PRO A 313 -4.67 -27.32 10.96
CA PRO A 313 -5.71 -28.18 11.49
C PRO A 313 -6.70 -28.58 10.38
N ASP A 314 -7.25 -29.79 10.50
CA ASP A 314 -8.28 -30.31 9.58
C ASP A 314 -9.67 -29.75 9.89
N ASP A 315 -9.84 -29.20 11.10
CA ASP A 315 -11.07 -28.53 11.53
C ASP A 315 -11.18 -27.10 10.96
N ARG A 316 -12.41 -26.58 10.94
CA ARG A 316 -12.69 -25.22 10.47
C ARG A 316 -12.12 -24.19 11.44
N THR A 317 -10.88 -23.78 11.22
CA THR A 317 -10.14 -22.84 12.05
C THR A 317 -9.91 -21.52 11.34
N GLU A 318 -10.31 -20.42 11.98
CA GLU A 318 -9.93 -19.05 11.60
C GLU A 318 -8.54 -18.74 12.14
N PHE A 319 -7.68 -18.22 11.27
CA PHE A 319 -6.42 -17.60 11.63
C PHE A 319 -6.57 -16.08 11.51
N CYS A 320 -6.25 -15.36 12.58
CA CYS A 320 -6.35 -13.90 12.65
C CYS A 320 -4.98 -13.31 13.03
N PHE A 321 -4.51 -12.37 12.22
CA PHE A 321 -3.20 -11.73 12.32
C PHE A 321 -3.42 -10.25 12.60
N LYS A 322 -2.90 -9.77 13.72
CA LYS A 322 -3.00 -8.38 14.14
C LYS A 322 -1.62 -7.75 14.29
N PRO A 323 -1.31 -6.64 13.62
CA PRO A 323 -0.03 -5.99 13.79
C PRO A 323 0.23 -5.59 15.25
N VAL A 324 1.47 -5.76 15.70
CA VAL A 324 1.90 -5.23 16.99
C VAL A 324 2.13 -3.72 16.85
N ALA A 325 1.35 -2.91 17.58
CA ALA A 325 1.35 -1.45 17.43
C ALA A 325 2.48 -0.75 18.20
N SER A 326 3.12 -1.39 19.18
CA SER A 326 4.12 -0.76 20.05
C SER A 326 5.20 -1.72 20.50
N GLY A 327 6.35 -1.19 20.94
CA GLY A 327 7.50 -1.98 21.37
C GLY A 327 8.55 -2.22 20.28
N THR A 328 9.50 -3.10 20.57
CA THR A 328 10.63 -3.41 19.67
C THR A 328 10.19 -4.26 18.46
N ASN A 329 9.13 -5.04 18.61
CA ASN A 329 8.53 -5.85 17.56
C ASN A 329 7.41 -5.13 16.80
N ALA A 330 7.19 -3.84 17.04
CA ALA A 330 6.12 -3.13 16.35
C ALA A 330 6.33 -3.09 14.83
N LEU A 331 5.27 -3.36 14.07
CA LEU A 331 5.26 -3.21 12.62
C LEU A 331 5.07 -1.73 12.26
N LYS A 332 6.00 -1.18 11.47
CA LYS A 332 6.08 0.25 11.20
C LYS A 332 6.16 0.54 9.71
N CYS A 333 5.67 1.70 9.31
CA CYS A 333 5.83 2.24 7.97
C CYS A 333 7.29 2.72 7.77
N SER A 334 8.03 2.18 6.80
CA SER A 334 9.48 2.43 6.66
C SER A 334 9.85 3.67 5.85
N VAL A 335 8.90 4.19 5.05
CA VAL A 335 9.06 5.39 4.20
C VAL A 335 8.87 6.73 4.94
N VAL A 336 8.49 6.68 6.22
CA VAL A 336 8.08 7.84 7.02
C VAL A 336 9.14 8.25 8.06
N SER A 337 10.42 8.05 7.78
CA SER A 337 11.50 8.53 8.66
C SER A 337 11.41 10.06 8.85
N PRO A 338 11.56 10.59 10.08
CA PRO A 338 11.94 9.90 11.33
C PRO A 338 10.78 9.30 12.16
N TRP A 339 9.54 9.44 11.68
CA TRP A 339 8.33 9.27 12.49
C TRP A 339 7.99 7.82 12.86
N ASN A 340 8.55 6.83 12.16
CA ASN A 340 8.46 5.40 12.54
C ASN A 340 7.02 5.01 12.94
N VAL A 341 6.05 5.47 12.15
CA VAL A 341 4.62 5.36 12.44
C VAL A 341 4.24 3.88 12.43
N ALA A 342 3.57 3.42 13.49
CA ALA A 342 2.99 2.08 13.51
C ALA A 342 2.03 1.92 12.31
N VAL A 343 1.92 0.71 11.76
CA VAL A 343 0.88 0.41 10.77
C VAL A 343 -0.51 0.58 11.37
N SER A 344 -1.54 0.62 10.52
CA SER A 344 -2.93 0.73 10.94
C SER A 344 -3.29 -0.44 11.86
N ALA A 345 -4.25 -0.22 12.75
CA ALA A 345 -4.83 -1.29 13.54
C ALA A 345 -5.81 -2.08 12.65
N TYR A 346 -5.27 -2.93 11.79
CA TYR A 346 -6.05 -3.79 10.91
C TYR A 346 -6.06 -5.24 11.39
N LYS A 347 -6.89 -6.05 10.74
CA LYS A 347 -6.90 -7.50 10.89
C LYS A 347 -6.72 -8.11 9.52
N TYR A 348 -5.83 -9.09 9.44
CA TYR A 348 -5.77 -9.99 8.30
C TYR A 348 -6.24 -11.37 8.78
N ARG A 349 -7.18 -12.01 8.09
CA ARG A 349 -7.75 -13.29 8.48
C ARG A 349 -8.05 -14.19 7.29
N PHE A 350 -7.98 -15.49 7.53
CA PHE A 350 -8.46 -16.51 6.60
C PHE A 350 -8.90 -17.75 7.39
N LEU A 351 -9.71 -18.58 6.75
CA LEU A 351 -10.19 -19.84 7.29
C LEU A 351 -9.45 -21.00 6.61
N VAL A 352 -9.13 -22.00 7.40
CA VAL A 352 -8.66 -23.31 6.93
C VAL A 352 -9.61 -24.36 7.46
N GLY A 353 -9.87 -25.39 6.66
CA GLY A 353 -10.60 -26.56 7.08
C GLY A 353 -11.72 -26.89 6.11
N ILE A 354 -12.39 -28.00 6.39
CA ILE A 354 -13.40 -28.55 5.51
C ILE A 354 -14.67 -27.67 5.56
N PRO A 355 -15.25 -27.24 4.41
CA PRO A 355 -16.46 -26.42 4.41
C PRO A 355 -17.60 -27.18 5.07
N CYS A 356 -18.33 -26.49 5.93
CA CYS A 356 -19.57 -27.01 6.50
C CYS A 356 -20.56 -27.23 5.36
N GLY A 357 -20.96 -28.48 5.17
CA GLY A 357 -21.76 -28.92 4.02
C GLY A 357 -20.98 -29.54 2.86
N SER A 358 -19.65 -29.64 2.89
CA SER A 358 -18.94 -30.51 1.93
C SER A 358 -19.28 -32.00 2.12
N ALA A 359 -19.68 -32.36 3.33
CA ALA A 359 -20.27 -33.65 3.65
C ALA A 359 -21.81 -33.67 3.52
N ASP A 360 -22.47 -32.54 3.22
CA ASP A 360 -23.89 -32.47 2.82
C ASP A 360 -23.95 -32.73 1.31
N LEU A 361 -23.96 -34.02 0.99
CA LEU A 361 -23.96 -34.53 -0.38
C LEU A 361 -25.36 -34.56 -0.99
N VAL A 362 -26.41 -34.47 -0.16
CA VAL A 362 -27.81 -34.64 -0.57
C VAL A 362 -28.65 -33.47 -0.13
N GLY A 363 -28.88 -32.55 -1.07
CA GLY A 363 -29.92 -31.54 -0.95
C GLY A 363 -29.40 -30.17 -0.57
N GLY A 364 -28.18 -30.05 -0.05
CA GLY A 364 -27.63 -28.75 0.33
C GLY A 364 -28.47 -28.10 1.43
N ASP A 365 -29.08 -28.93 2.29
CA ASP A 365 -29.97 -28.49 3.36
C ASP A 365 -29.21 -27.96 4.58
N GLY A 366 -27.89 -28.07 4.55
CA GLY A 366 -26.97 -27.57 5.57
C GLY A 366 -26.74 -28.55 6.70
N GLU A 367 -27.34 -29.74 6.67
CA GLU A 367 -27.15 -30.80 7.65
C GLU A 367 -26.32 -31.93 7.03
N VAL A 368 -25.54 -32.63 7.86
CA VAL A 368 -24.86 -33.87 7.45
C VAL A 368 -25.58 -35.03 8.13
N ASP A 369 -26.33 -35.81 7.37
CA ASP A 369 -27.23 -36.82 7.87
C ASP A 369 -27.07 -38.20 7.19
N SER A 370 -28.00 -39.11 7.47
CA SER A 370 -27.95 -40.47 6.90
C SER A 370 -28.11 -40.53 5.38
N ALA A 371 -28.75 -39.53 4.77
CA ALA A 371 -28.89 -39.42 3.33
C ALA A 371 -27.54 -39.08 2.68
N ASP A 372 -26.74 -38.22 3.30
CA ASP A 372 -25.39 -37.90 2.83
C ASP A 372 -24.46 -39.09 2.87
N LEU A 373 -24.45 -39.81 3.99
CA LEU A 373 -23.70 -41.07 4.12
C LEU A 373 -24.11 -42.07 3.03
N ALA A 374 -25.42 -42.20 2.77
CA ALA A 374 -25.92 -43.09 1.73
C ALA A 374 -25.48 -42.64 0.32
N ALA A 375 -25.44 -41.33 0.05
CA ALA A 375 -24.97 -40.79 -1.22
C ALA A 375 -23.47 -40.99 -1.41
N TRP A 376 -22.66 -40.80 -0.37
CA TRP A 376 -21.22 -41.09 -0.44
C TRP A 376 -20.96 -42.56 -0.72
N ILE A 377 -21.67 -43.48 -0.05
CA ILE A 377 -21.51 -44.93 -0.30
C ILE A 377 -21.84 -45.28 -1.77
N GLN A 378 -22.81 -44.60 -2.37
CA GLN A 378 -23.18 -44.83 -3.77
C GLN A 378 -22.19 -44.21 -4.76
N ASN A 379 -21.65 -43.03 -4.44
CA ASN A 379 -20.68 -42.32 -5.25
C ASN A 379 -19.62 -41.66 -4.36
N PRO A 380 -18.58 -42.42 -3.96
CA PRO A 380 -17.56 -41.91 -3.05
C PRO A 380 -16.86 -40.70 -3.65
N ILE A 381 -16.75 -39.64 -2.87
CA ILE A 381 -15.97 -38.45 -3.21
C ILE A 381 -14.82 -38.27 -2.22
N ASP A 382 -13.72 -37.73 -2.74
CA ASP A 382 -12.54 -37.36 -1.96
C ASP A 382 -12.84 -36.02 -1.24
N LEU A 383 -13.18 -36.10 0.04
CA LEU A 383 -13.54 -34.98 0.89
C LEU A 383 -12.30 -34.32 1.50
N ASN A 384 -11.24 -35.08 1.77
CA ASN A 384 -10.03 -34.59 2.40
C ASN A 384 -9.00 -34.03 1.38
N GLY A 385 -9.18 -34.32 0.09
CA GLY A 385 -8.33 -33.85 -1.00
C GLY A 385 -7.04 -34.62 -1.24
N ASP A 386 -6.90 -35.82 -0.68
CA ASP A 386 -5.69 -36.63 -0.80
C ASP A 386 -5.55 -37.34 -2.17
N GLY A 387 -6.57 -37.20 -3.02
CA GLY A 387 -6.68 -37.79 -4.34
C GLY A 387 -7.39 -39.15 -4.36
N LEU A 388 -7.89 -39.65 -3.22
CA LEU A 388 -8.51 -40.97 -3.09
C LEU A 388 -9.78 -40.91 -2.23
N ALA A 389 -10.95 -41.19 -2.82
CA ALA A 389 -12.17 -41.42 -2.04
C ALA A 389 -12.09 -42.75 -1.25
N ASN A 390 -11.80 -42.67 0.05
CA ASN A 390 -11.47 -43.82 0.90
C ASN A 390 -12.07 -43.73 2.32
N ASP A 391 -11.69 -44.65 3.21
CA ASP A 391 -12.22 -44.70 4.59
C ASP A 391 -11.92 -43.43 5.41
N ALA A 392 -10.90 -42.65 5.03
CA ALA A 392 -10.61 -41.36 5.64
C ALA A 392 -11.71 -40.32 5.33
N ASP A 393 -12.24 -40.30 4.11
CA ASP A 393 -13.36 -39.41 3.75
C ASP A 393 -14.66 -39.86 4.41
N LEU A 394 -14.88 -41.18 4.47
CA LEU A 394 -16.02 -41.73 5.21
C LEU A 394 -15.98 -41.33 6.69
N ALA A 395 -14.79 -41.32 7.31
CA ALA A 395 -14.63 -40.87 8.68
C ALA A 395 -15.02 -39.40 8.87
N LEU A 396 -14.76 -38.53 7.87
CA LEU A 396 -15.17 -37.12 7.90
C LEU A 396 -16.70 -36.97 7.88
N ILE A 397 -17.40 -37.76 7.07
CA ILE A 397 -18.88 -37.77 7.06
C ILE A 397 -19.42 -38.23 8.42
N LEU A 398 -18.89 -39.34 8.93
CA LEU A 398 -19.35 -39.89 10.21
C LEU A 398 -19.05 -38.95 11.39
N GLN A 399 -17.93 -38.23 11.33
CA GLN A 399 -17.62 -37.20 12.31
C GLN A 399 -18.62 -36.04 12.22
N ALA A 400 -18.87 -35.52 11.01
CA ALA A 400 -19.82 -34.43 10.80
C ALA A 400 -21.24 -34.80 11.25
N MET A 401 -21.69 -36.04 10.99
CA MET A 401 -22.96 -36.56 11.52
C MET A 401 -23.01 -36.65 13.06
N GLY A 402 -21.86 -36.84 13.72
CA GLY A 402 -21.78 -36.90 15.17
C GLY A 402 -21.76 -35.52 15.84
N GLU A 403 -21.51 -34.46 15.07
CA GLU A 403 -21.48 -33.07 15.54
C GLU A 403 -22.84 -32.36 15.35
N SER A 404 -23.75 -32.94 14.54
CA SER A 404 -25.09 -32.40 14.25
C SER A 404 -26.20 -32.87 15.22
N GLU A 405 -25.90 -33.81 16.13
CA GLU A 405 -26.78 -34.23 17.25
C GLU A 405 -26.55 -33.40 18.53
#